data_AF-A0A2D4LTM8-F1
#
_entry.id   AF-A0A2D4LTM8-F1
#
_cell.length_a   1.000
_cell.length_b   1.000
_cell.length_c   1.000
_cell.angle_alpha   90.00
_cell.angle_beta   90.00
_cell.angle_gamma   90.00
#
_symmetry.space_group_name_H-M   'P 1'
#
loop_
_entity.id
_entity.type
_entity.pdbx_description
1 polymer ?
#
loop_
_entity_poly.entity_id
_entity_poly.type
_entity_poly.pdbx_seq_one_letter_code
_entity_poly.pdbx_strand_id
1 'polypeptide(L)'
;DAATMKTFCGTPEYLAPEVLEDNDYGRAVDWWGLGVVMYEMMCGRLPFYNQDHEKLFELILMEDIKFPRTLSSDAKSLLSGLLIKDPNKRLGGGPDDAKEIMRHSFFVGINWQDVYDKKLVPPFKPQVTSETDTRYFDEEFTAQTITITPPEKY
;
A
#
# COMPACT_ATOMS: atom_id res chain seq x y z
N ASP A 1 -10.58 21.96 -10.21
CA ASP A 1 -9.41 22.21 -9.36
C ASP A 1 -8.94 20.92 -8.72
N ALA A 2 -7.80 20.39 -9.15
CA ALA A 2 -7.22 19.21 -8.53
C ALA A 2 -6.54 19.66 -7.23
N ALA A 3 -7.03 19.18 -6.09
CA ALA A 3 -6.40 19.48 -4.80
C ALA A 3 -4.99 18.90 -4.78
N THR A 4 -3.99 19.74 -4.52
CA THR A 4 -2.59 19.35 -4.34
C THR A 4 -2.18 19.46 -2.88
N MET A 5 -1.23 18.63 -2.48
CA MET A 5 -0.62 18.59 -1.15
C MET A 5 0.87 18.89 -1.27
N LYS A 6 1.50 19.36 -0.19
CA LYS A 6 2.91 19.79 -0.14
C LYS A 6 3.70 19.17 1.02
N THR A 7 3.05 18.44 1.91
CA THR A 7 3.70 17.97 3.14
C THR A 7 4.54 16.74 2.83
N PHE A 8 5.84 16.79 3.07
CA PHE A 8 6.67 15.59 3.04
C PHE A 8 6.34 14.70 4.25
N CYS A 9 5.56 13.63 4.03
CA CYS A 9 5.18 12.69 5.08
C CYS A 9 4.89 11.29 4.53
N GLY A 10 5.07 10.29 5.38
CA GLY A 10 4.82 8.87 5.07
C GLY A 10 5.90 7.97 5.64
N THR A 11 5.78 6.67 5.36
CA THR A 11 6.81 5.67 5.67
C THR A 11 7.80 5.59 4.51
N PRO A 12 9.12 5.70 4.71
CA PRO A 12 10.12 5.84 3.64
C PRO A 12 9.98 4.85 2.49
N GLU A 13 9.73 3.57 2.81
CA GLU A 13 9.63 2.46 1.85
C GLU A 13 8.37 2.51 0.97
N TYR A 14 7.38 3.32 1.36
CA TYR A 14 6.08 3.46 0.68
C TYR A 14 5.89 4.83 0.02
N LEU A 15 6.87 5.73 0.13
CA LEU A 15 6.79 7.05 -0.49
C LEU A 15 6.76 6.93 -2.02
N ALA A 16 5.83 7.66 -2.63
CA ALA A 16 5.75 7.77 -4.09
C ALA A 16 6.87 8.69 -4.63
N PRO A 17 7.37 8.47 -5.86
CA PRO A 17 8.44 9.27 -6.45
C PRO A 17 8.18 10.77 -6.40
N GLU A 18 6.96 11.21 -6.71
CA GLU A 18 6.58 12.62 -6.71
C GLU A 18 6.59 13.29 -5.33
N VAL A 19 6.49 12.51 -4.24
CA VAL A 19 6.62 13.02 -2.87
C VAL A 19 8.10 13.25 -2.53
N LEU A 20 9.00 12.43 -3.07
CA LEU A 20 10.45 12.56 -2.87
C LEU A 20 11.03 13.75 -3.66
N GLU A 21 10.41 14.12 -4.77
CA GLU A 21 10.82 15.28 -5.59
C GLU A 21 10.40 16.63 -4.98
N ASP A 22 9.77 16.65 -3.80
CA ASP A 22 9.29 17.85 -3.08
C ASP A 22 8.38 18.76 -3.95
N ASN A 23 7.68 18.14 -4.90
CA ASN A 23 6.70 18.77 -5.76
C ASN A 23 5.29 18.66 -5.16
N ASP A 24 4.39 19.54 -5.59
CA ASP A 24 2.96 19.41 -5.31
C ASP A 24 2.47 18.04 -5.82
N TYR A 25 1.91 17.22 -4.93
CA TYR A 25 1.41 15.88 -5.28
C TYR A 25 -0.11 15.80 -5.07
N GLY A 26 -0.75 14.88 -5.79
CA GLY A 26 -2.19 14.64 -5.73
C GLY A 26 -2.53 13.26 -5.17
N ARG A 27 -3.80 12.88 -5.28
CA ARG A 27 -4.34 11.57 -4.83
C ARG A 27 -3.65 10.32 -5.41
N ALA A 28 -2.91 10.45 -6.52
CA ALA A 28 -2.26 9.32 -7.17
C ALA A 28 -1.17 8.64 -6.31
N VAL A 29 -0.72 9.29 -5.23
CA VAL A 29 0.20 8.70 -4.24
C VAL A 29 -0.42 7.49 -3.53
N ASP A 30 -1.74 7.47 -3.35
CA ASP A 30 -2.44 6.34 -2.73
C ASP A 30 -2.36 5.08 -3.61
N TRP A 31 -2.38 5.26 -4.94
CA TRP A 31 -2.27 4.16 -5.90
C TRP A 31 -0.85 3.60 -6.01
N TRP A 32 0.17 4.44 -5.77
CA TRP A 32 1.53 3.95 -5.57
C TRP A 32 1.60 3.08 -4.32
N GLY A 33 1.08 3.57 -3.19
CA GLY A 33 1.02 2.82 -1.94
C GLY A 33 0.33 1.47 -2.10
N LEU A 34 -0.83 1.43 -2.79
CA LEU A 34 -1.51 0.19 -3.16
C LEU A 34 -0.60 -0.75 -3.96
N GLY A 35 0.14 -0.22 -4.95
CA GLY A 35 1.12 -0.98 -5.71
C GLY A 35 2.18 -1.63 -4.81
N VAL A 36 2.72 -0.89 -3.83
CA VAL A 36 3.74 -1.39 -2.91
C VAL A 36 3.20 -2.54 -2.05
N VAL A 37 2.05 -2.36 -1.36
CA VAL A 37 1.48 -3.44 -0.53
C VAL A 37 1.05 -4.65 -1.36
N MET A 38 0.52 -4.45 -2.57
CA MET A 38 0.19 -5.56 -3.47
C MET A 38 1.43 -6.31 -3.95
N TYR A 39 2.51 -5.60 -4.23
CA TYR A 39 3.80 -6.22 -4.56
C TYR A 39 4.29 -7.07 -3.39
N GLU A 40 4.27 -6.54 -2.17
CA GLU A 40 4.69 -7.26 -0.96
C GLU A 40 3.86 -8.53 -0.72
N MET A 41 2.52 -8.44 -0.82
CA MET A 41 1.64 -9.59 -0.64
C MET A 41 1.89 -10.71 -1.67
N MET A 42 2.24 -10.36 -2.91
CA MET A 42 2.44 -11.34 -3.99
C MET A 42 3.88 -11.81 -4.15
N CYS A 43 4.86 -10.99 -3.78
CA CYS A 43 6.29 -11.25 -3.99
C CYS A 43 7.05 -11.52 -2.68
N GLY A 44 6.45 -11.25 -1.52
CA GLY A 44 7.04 -11.51 -0.20
C GLY A 44 8.16 -10.56 0.21
N ARG A 45 8.32 -9.42 -0.46
CA ARG A 45 9.34 -8.39 -0.18
C ARG A 45 8.93 -7.04 -0.76
N LEU A 46 9.55 -5.96 -0.30
CA LEU A 46 9.40 -4.63 -0.89
C LEU A 46 9.90 -4.58 -2.36
N PRO A 47 9.27 -3.75 -3.21
CA PRO A 47 9.73 -3.53 -4.58
C PRO A 47 11.08 -2.79 -4.62
N PHE A 48 11.28 -1.82 -3.71
CA PHE A 48 12.50 -1.06 -3.51
C PHE A 48 12.88 -1.12 -2.03
N TYR A 49 14.14 -1.42 -1.72
CA TYR A 49 14.60 -1.48 -0.34
C TYR A 49 16.09 -1.21 -0.24
N ASN A 50 16.45 -0.37 0.72
CA ASN A 50 17.81 -0.22 1.21
C ASN A 50 17.75 0.25 2.68
N GLN A 51 18.72 -0.14 3.50
CA GLN A 51 18.84 0.36 4.86
C GLN A 51 19.22 1.86 4.90
N ASP A 52 19.94 2.31 3.86
CA ASP A 52 20.29 3.71 3.67
C ASP A 52 19.16 4.41 2.91
N HIS A 53 18.55 5.41 3.55
CA HIS A 53 17.43 6.16 2.97
C HIS A 53 17.80 6.89 1.68
N GLU A 54 19.03 7.40 1.55
CA GLU A 54 19.44 8.09 0.32
C GLU A 54 19.43 7.10 -0.86
N LYS A 55 19.94 5.89 -0.63
CA LYS A 55 19.91 4.81 -1.63
C LYS A 55 18.49 4.30 -1.87
N LEU A 56 17.66 4.20 -0.84
CA LEU A 56 16.25 3.84 -0.99
C LEU A 56 15.52 4.83 -1.91
N PHE A 57 15.73 6.13 -1.69
CA PHE A 57 15.11 7.17 -2.50
C PHE A 57 15.63 7.15 -3.95
N GLU A 58 16.93 6.92 -4.16
CA GLU A 58 17.49 6.72 -5.49
C GLU A 58 16.83 5.53 -6.21
N LEU A 59 16.62 4.40 -5.52
CA LEU A 59 15.92 3.24 -6.08
C LEU A 59 14.48 3.57 -6.46
N ILE A 60 13.73 4.24 -5.57
CA ILE A 60 12.34 4.64 -5.81
C ILE A 60 12.25 5.57 -7.04
N LEU A 61 13.21 6.49 -7.20
CA LEU A 61 13.24 7.47 -8.30
C LEU A 61 13.75 6.88 -9.62
N MET A 62 14.72 5.96 -9.59
CA MET A 62 15.48 5.60 -10.80
C MET A 62 15.37 4.14 -11.21
N GLU A 63 15.23 3.21 -10.27
CA GLU A 63 15.30 1.77 -10.58
C GLU A 63 13.98 1.26 -11.16
N ASP A 64 14.08 0.39 -12.17
CA ASP A 64 12.93 -0.34 -12.71
C ASP A 64 12.52 -1.49 -11.78
N ILE A 65 11.20 -1.69 -11.66
CA ILE A 65 10.68 -2.77 -10.82
C ILE A 65 10.99 -4.15 -11.39
N LYS A 66 11.37 -5.08 -10.51
CA LYS A 66 11.71 -6.47 -10.87
C LYS A 66 10.62 -7.42 -10.40
N PHE A 67 10.17 -8.33 -11.26
CA PHE A 67 9.15 -9.32 -10.92
C PHE A 67 9.71 -10.75 -10.88
N PRO A 68 9.26 -11.59 -9.93
CA PRO A 68 9.58 -13.02 -9.96
C PRO A 68 8.93 -13.70 -11.17
N ARG A 69 9.58 -14.76 -11.67
CA ARG A 69 9.10 -15.51 -12.85
C ARG A 69 7.72 -16.14 -12.63
N THR A 70 7.42 -16.52 -11.39
CA THR A 70 6.17 -17.16 -10.95
C THR A 70 4.97 -16.23 -10.92
N LEU A 71 5.17 -14.90 -10.98
CA LEU A 71 4.07 -13.94 -10.94
C LEU A 71 3.25 -13.99 -12.23
N SER A 72 1.92 -14.03 -12.12
CA SER A 72 1.01 -14.09 -13.27
C SER A 72 1.12 -12.83 -14.15
N SER A 73 0.71 -12.95 -15.42
CA SER A 73 0.72 -11.82 -16.35
C SER A 73 -0.18 -10.67 -15.88
N ASP A 74 -1.37 -10.98 -15.36
CA ASP A 74 -2.29 -9.95 -14.85
C ASP A 74 -1.76 -9.24 -13.61
N ALA A 75 -1.11 -9.97 -12.70
CA ALA A 75 -0.45 -9.38 -11.54
C ALA A 75 0.70 -8.47 -11.94
N LYS A 76 1.56 -8.92 -12.88
CA LYS A 76 2.63 -8.09 -13.44
C LYS A 76 2.08 -6.83 -14.10
N SER A 77 1.01 -6.95 -14.89
CA SER A 77 0.36 -5.80 -15.56
C SER A 77 -0.15 -4.79 -14.53
N LEU A 78 -0.86 -5.26 -13.49
CA LEU A 78 -1.40 -4.39 -12.45
C LEU A 78 -0.28 -3.64 -11.71
N LEU A 79 0.74 -4.36 -11.22
CA LEU A 79 1.86 -3.76 -10.49
C LEU A 79 2.66 -2.81 -11.37
N SER A 80 2.87 -3.16 -12.64
CA SER A 80 3.56 -2.28 -13.60
C SER A 80 2.80 -0.98 -13.85
N GLY A 81 1.46 -0.99 -13.75
CA GLY A 81 0.63 0.21 -13.88
C GLY A 81 0.55 1.05 -12.60
N LEU A 82 0.43 0.41 -11.43
CA LEU A 82 0.37 1.09 -10.13
C LEU A 82 1.72 1.70 -9.72
N LEU A 83 2.83 1.08 -10.11
CA LEU A 83 4.19 1.50 -9.75
C LEU A 83 4.89 2.26 -10.88
N ILE A 84 4.12 2.94 -11.73
CA ILE A 84 4.64 3.94 -12.67
C ILE A 84 5.06 5.17 -11.88
N LYS A 85 6.26 5.67 -12.17
CA LYS A 85 6.83 6.82 -11.45
C LYS A 85 6.11 8.13 -11.75
N ASP A 86 5.74 8.37 -13.00
CA ASP A 86 4.92 9.53 -13.40
C ASP A 86 3.45 9.34 -12.96
N PRO A 87 2.94 10.16 -12.01
CA PRO A 87 1.59 10.00 -11.48
C PRO A 87 0.50 10.19 -12.54
N ASN A 88 0.76 10.93 -13.62
CA ASN A 88 -0.24 11.14 -14.69
C ASN A 88 -0.38 9.93 -15.62
N LYS A 89 0.63 9.04 -15.64
CA LYS A 89 0.60 7.79 -16.39
C LYS A 89 0.26 6.58 -15.50
N ARG A 90 0.27 6.76 -14.18
CA ARG A 90 -0.02 5.72 -13.20
C ARG A 90 -1.47 5.27 -13.31
N LEU A 91 -1.70 3.97 -13.18
CA LEU A 91 -3.04 3.39 -13.12
C LEU A 91 -3.80 4.00 -11.93
N GLY A 92 -4.97 4.60 -12.19
CA GLY A 92 -5.75 5.36 -11.20
C GLY A 92 -5.34 6.83 -11.08
N GLY A 93 -4.28 7.27 -11.77
CA GLY A 93 -3.87 8.67 -11.83
C GLY A 93 -4.78 9.55 -12.71
N GLY A 94 -5.61 8.92 -13.55
CA GLY A 94 -6.55 9.61 -14.44
C GLY A 94 -7.79 10.20 -13.74
N PRO A 95 -8.71 10.79 -14.51
CA PRO A 95 -9.95 11.37 -13.97
C PRO A 95 -10.88 10.32 -13.34
N ASP A 96 -10.82 9.08 -13.82
CA ASP A 96 -11.62 7.95 -13.36
C ASP A 96 -11.14 7.34 -12.03
N ASP A 97 -9.94 7.70 -11.59
CA ASP A 97 -9.39 7.35 -10.28
C ASP A 97 -9.47 5.83 -10.03
N ALA A 98 -9.97 5.42 -8.86
CA ALA A 98 -10.17 4.02 -8.48
C ALA A 98 -10.89 3.17 -9.55
N LYS A 99 -11.79 3.75 -10.36
CA LYS A 99 -12.54 2.99 -11.37
C LYS A 99 -11.62 2.38 -12.43
N GLU A 100 -10.49 3.01 -12.72
CA GLU A 100 -9.51 2.47 -13.65
C GLU A 100 -8.91 1.16 -13.12
N ILE A 101 -8.53 1.16 -11.84
CA ILE A 101 -7.97 0.00 -11.14
C ILE A 101 -9.02 -1.10 -11.02
N MET A 102 -10.27 -0.73 -10.66
CA MET A 102 -11.39 -1.68 -10.51
C MET A 102 -11.72 -2.46 -11.78
N ARG A 103 -11.43 -1.90 -12.96
CA ARG A 103 -11.65 -2.53 -14.27
C ARG A 103 -10.46 -3.34 -14.78
N HIS A 104 -9.31 -3.31 -14.09
CA HIS A 104 -8.11 -3.99 -14.53
C HIS A 104 -8.28 -5.52 -14.55
N SER A 105 -7.61 -6.20 -15.48
CA SER A 105 -7.77 -7.65 -15.72
C SER A 105 -7.49 -8.52 -14.47
N PHE A 106 -6.58 -8.06 -13.61
CA PHE A 106 -6.29 -8.70 -12.32
C PHE A 106 -7.52 -8.88 -11.43
N PHE A 107 -8.50 -7.98 -11.50
CA PHE A 107 -9.74 -8.04 -10.71
C PHE A 107 -10.93 -8.59 -11.51
N VAL A 108 -10.70 -9.25 -12.64
CA VAL A 108 -11.76 -9.93 -13.39
C VAL A 108 -12.44 -10.96 -12.49
N GLY A 109 -13.77 -10.92 -12.45
CA GLY A 109 -14.60 -11.77 -11.60
C GLY A 109 -14.90 -11.20 -10.22
N ILE A 110 -14.27 -10.08 -9.82
CA ILE A 110 -14.63 -9.38 -8.58
C ILE A 110 -15.86 -8.51 -8.82
N ASN A 111 -16.93 -8.78 -8.07
CA ASN A 111 -18.07 -7.88 -7.98
C ASN A 111 -17.81 -6.84 -6.88
N TRP A 112 -17.53 -5.60 -7.29
CA TRP A 112 -17.21 -4.52 -6.37
C TRP A 112 -18.38 -4.12 -5.44
N GLN A 113 -19.63 -4.34 -5.85
CA GLN A 113 -20.76 -4.14 -4.94
C GLN A 113 -20.77 -5.21 -3.83
N ASP A 114 -20.41 -6.44 -4.17
CA ASP A 114 -20.32 -7.52 -3.17
C ASP A 114 -19.12 -7.35 -2.23
N VAL A 115 -18.05 -6.70 -2.69
CA VAL A 115 -16.95 -6.22 -1.83
C VAL A 115 -17.48 -5.21 -0.81
N TYR A 116 -18.19 -4.17 -1.28
CA TYR A 116 -18.77 -3.14 -0.42
C TYR A 116 -19.78 -3.72 0.59
N ASP A 117 -20.65 -4.61 0.14
CA ASP A 117 -21.67 -5.27 0.95
C ASP A 117 -21.10 -6.40 1.84
N LYS A 118 -19.79 -6.67 1.78
CA LYS A 118 -19.11 -7.74 2.54
C LYS A 118 -19.68 -9.15 2.29
N LYS A 119 -20.09 -9.43 1.06
CA LYS A 119 -20.67 -10.73 0.65
C LYS A 119 -19.61 -11.75 0.22
N LEU A 120 -18.38 -11.31 -0.09
CA LEU A 120 -17.28 -12.21 -0.42
C LEU A 120 -16.78 -12.91 0.84
N VAL A 121 -16.58 -14.22 0.76
CA VAL A 121 -16.01 -15.01 1.87
C VAL A 121 -14.50 -14.72 1.96
N PRO A 122 -13.98 -14.21 3.09
CA PRO A 122 -12.54 -13.97 3.24
C PRO A 122 -11.74 -15.27 3.11
N PRO A 123 -10.56 -15.24 2.46
CA PRO A 123 -9.74 -16.44 2.26
C PRO A 123 -9.10 -16.95 3.58
N PHE A 124 -8.97 -16.07 4.57
CA PHE A 124 -8.48 -16.38 5.90
C PHE A 124 -9.50 -15.93 6.95
N LYS A 125 -9.87 -16.84 7.84
CA LYS A 125 -10.67 -16.54 9.03
C LYS A 125 -9.78 -16.66 10.26
N PRO A 126 -9.53 -15.57 11.01
CA PRO A 126 -8.78 -15.62 12.26
C PRO A 126 -9.39 -16.65 13.23
N GLN A 127 -8.54 -17.51 13.78
CA GLN A 127 -8.95 -18.59 14.70
C GLN A 127 -8.77 -18.14 16.15
N VAL A 128 -9.54 -17.16 16.58
CA VAL A 128 -9.56 -16.69 17.98
C VAL A 128 -10.48 -17.57 18.84
N THR A 129 -10.12 -17.77 20.10
CA THR A 129 -10.90 -18.60 21.05
C THR A 129 -11.82 -17.79 21.96
N SER A 130 -11.62 -16.48 22.09
CA SER A 130 -12.46 -15.58 22.88
C SER A 130 -12.36 -14.14 22.37
N GLU A 131 -13.19 -13.25 22.90
CA GLU A 131 -13.16 -11.81 22.61
C GLU A 131 -11.87 -11.12 23.07
N THR A 132 -11.12 -11.75 23.98
CA THR A 132 -9.89 -11.20 24.58
C THR A 132 -8.63 -11.90 24.07
N ASP A 133 -8.73 -12.71 23.02
CA ASP A 133 -7.62 -13.47 22.47
C ASP A 133 -6.69 -12.56 21.64
N THR A 134 -5.43 -12.47 22.05
CA THR A 134 -4.42 -11.61 21.44
C THR A 134 -3.42 -12.36 20.55
N ARG A 135 -3.70 -13.59 20.10
CA ARG A 135 -2.72 -14.43 19.37
C ARG A 135 -2.16 -13.89 18.04
N TYR A 136 -2.82 -12.90 17.45
CA TYR A 136 -2.38 -12.25 16.21
C TYR A 136 -1.69 -10.90 16.45
N PHE A 137 -1.39 -10.58 17.71
CA PHE A 137 -0.61 -9.43 18.13
C PHE A 137 0.76 -9.89 18.63
N ASP A 138 1.79 -9.05 18.48
CA ASP A 138 3.14 -9.38 18.96
C ASP A 138 3.18 -9.50 20.49
N GLU A 139 3.96 -10.46 20.97
CA GLU A 139 4.22 -10.65 22.41
C GLU A 139 4.97 -9.45 23.00
N GLU A 140 5.77 -8.73 22.20
CA GLU A 140 6.42 -7.48 22.60
C GLU A 140 5.42 -6.46 23.19
N PHE A 141 4.19 -6.42 22.65
CA PHE A 141 3.14 -5.52 23.14
C PHE A 141 2.28 -6.17 24.22
N THR A 142 1.86 -7.42 24.02
CA THR A 142 0.87 -8.07 24.91
C THR A 142 1.45 -8.47 26.27
N ALA A 143 2.78 -8.61 26.38
CA ALA A 143 3.46 -8.87 27.65
C ALA A 143 3.66 -7.62 28.52
N GLN A 144 3.41 -6.41 28.00
CA GLN A 144 3.60 -5.18 28.75
C GLN A 144 2.52 -5.01 29.81
N THR A 145 2.91 -4.53 31.00
CA THR A 145 1.95 -4.24 32.06
C THR A 145 1.20 -2.95 31.75
N ILE A 146 -0.13 -3.04 31.65
CA ILE A 146 -0.98 -1.88 31.43
C ILE A 146 -1.03 -1.05 32.72
N THR A 147 -0.53 0.19 32.65
CA THR A 147 -0.75 1.21 33.69
C THR A 147 -1.27 2.47 33.00
N ILE A 148 -2.39 3.00 33.47
CA ILE A 148 -2.90 4.29 32.98
C ILE A 148 -2.24 5.38 33.82
N THR A 149 -1.40 6.21 33.19
CA THR A 149 -0.84 7.39 33.85
C THR A 149 -1.98 8.38 34.12
N PRO A 150 -2.28 8.73 35.39
CA PRO A 150 -3.29 9.75 35.67
C PRO A 150 -2.80 11.11 35.12
N PRO A 151 -3.70 11.94 34.58
CA PRO A 151 -3.32 13.27 34.09
C PRO A 151 -2.72 14.10 35.22
N GLU A 152 -1.71 14.91 34.90
CA GLU A 152 -1.14 15.86 35.87
C GLU A 152 -2.26 16.77 36.39
N LYS A 153 -2.40 16.84 37.71
CA LYS A 153 -3.32 17.79 38.35
C LYS A 153 -2.75 19.19 38.14
N TYR A 154 -3.38 19.98 37.26
CA TYR A 154 -3.20 21.42 37.19
C TYR A 154 -3.77 22.11 38.44
#